data_AF-I4FWF5-F1
#
_entry.id   AF-I4FWF5-F1
#
_cell.length_a   1.000
_cell.length_b   1.000
_cell.length_c   1.000
_cell.angle_alpha   90.00
_cell.angle_beta   90.00
_cell.angle_gamma   90.00
#
_symmetry.space_group_name_H-M   'P 1'
#
loop_
_entity.id
_entity.type
_entity.pdbx_description
1 polymer ?
#
loop_
_entity_poly.entity_id
_entity_poly.type
_entity_poly.pdbx_seq_one_letter_code
_entity_poly.pdbx_strand_id
1 'polypeptide(L)'
;MVSVEVGSPFNHDPTAAELAILGTWYNTIQDSLPTELQPPVKQWQQEEPGNRIKAFLRGWAKAINRPIVLFIDEIDSLQDQTLISVLRQLRDGFPNRPENFPSSVGLIGLRDVRDYKVASGGSDRLKTSSPFNIKVASLTMRNFNLAEVGELYQQHTAATGQIFTPEAIETAFYLTQGQPWLVNALAKEIVEKMAKDRSITITKEHILTAKEILIARQDTHLDSLAERLREPRIQAIIEPMLAGLELGNIPNDDIQFVIDLGLCKMHPYGGLTIANPIYREVLPRVLTVTPMASLPMIAPTWLNSEGELNIDALLTAFLKFWRQQVEPLLGSTGYHEIAPHIVLMAFLHRVVNGGGVLEREYAIGSDRMDLCLQYKDVILGIELKVWRDKKRDPQADGIEQLEFYLARLGLDFGWLFIFDRRKNALPMEERLSTEVVVTENQYRITVIRA
;
A
#
# COMPACT_ATOMS: atom_id res chain seq x y z
N MET A 1 -3.83 -24.40 -13.53
CA MET A 1 -3.40 -22.98 -13.55
C MET A 1 -2.00 -22.94 -14.14
N VAL A 2 -1.69 -21.90 -14.90
CA VAL A 2 -0.36 -21.68 -15.51
C VAL A 2 -0.05 -20.19 -15.42
N SER A 3 1.23 -19.78 -15.34
CA SER A 3 1.63 -18.36 -15.27
C SER A 3 2.29 -17.91 -16.58
N VAL A 4 2.18 -16.62 -16.91
CA VAL A 4 2.93 -16.00 -18.02
C VAL A 4 4.10 -15.12 -17.57
N GLU A 5 4.39 -15.05 -16.27
CA GLU A 5 5.41 -14.17 -15.67
C GLU A 5 6.80 -14.29 -16.32
N VAL A 6 7.20 -15.52 -16.68
CA VAL A 6 8.46 -15.81 -17.37
C VAL A 6 8.58 -15.11 -18.73
N GLY A 7 7.48 -14.63 -19.30
CA GLY A 7 7.45 -13.82 -20.52
C GLY A 7 7.73 -12.34 -20.31
N SER A 8 7.67 -11.84 -19.06
CA SER A 8 7.83 -10.42 -18.72
C SER A 8 9.17 -9.80 -19.18
N PRO A 9 10.32 -10.49 -19.10
CA PRO A 9 11.59 -9.98 -19.65
C PRO A 9 11.57 -9.76 -21.17
N PHE A 10 10.58 -10.30 -21.88
CA PHE A 10 10.48 -10.32 -23.34
C PHE A 10 9.27 -9.52 -23.85
N ASN A 11 8.86 -8.45 -23.17
CA ASN A 11 7.66 -7.65 -23.54
C ASN A 11 7.69 -7.03 -24.95
N HIS A 12 8.88 -6.88 -25.54
CA HIS A 12 9.09 -6.43 -26.92
C HIS A 12 9.49 -7.54 -27.89
N ASP A 13 9.61 -8.79 -27.42
CA ASP A 13 9.92 -9.96 -28.24
C ASP A 13 8.90 -11.07 -27.98
N PRO A 14 7.74 -11.02 -28.66
CA PRO A 14 6.71 -12.05 -28.52
C PRO A 14 7.22 -13.46 -28.85
N THR A 15 8.25 -13.58 -29.70
CA THR A 15 8.79 -14.87 -30.12
C THR A 15 9.51 -15.56 -28.98
N ALA A 16 10.38 -14.83 -28.28
CA ALA A 16 11.08 -15.33 -27.10
C ALA A 16 10.10 -15.58 -25.94
N ALA A 17 9.15 -14.64 -25.74
CA ALA A 17 8.12 -14.77 -24.71
C ALA A 17 7.29 -16.05 -24.86
N GLU A 18 6.81 -16.36 -26.07
CA GLU A 18 6.02 -17.57 -26.35
C GLU A 18 6.76 -18.85 -25.98
N LEU A 19 8.06 -18.93 -26.30
CA LEU A 19 8.87 -20.10 -25.97
C LEU A 19 9.05 -20.27 -24.46
N ALA A 20 9.34 -19.18 -23.75
CA ALA A 20 9.51 -19.20 -22.30
C ALA A 20 8.21 -19.59 -21.58
N ILE A 21 7.10 -18.96 -21.97
CA ILE A 21 5.75 -19.23 -21.43
C ILE A 21 5.37 -20.68 -21.66
N LEU A 22 5.41 -21.15 -22.91
CA LEU A 22 4.95 -22.51 -23.24
C LEU A 22 5.88 -23.60 -22.71
N GLY A 23 7.18 -23.32 -22.59
CA GLY A 23 8.12 -24.21 -21.91
C GLY A 23 7.72 -24.43 -20.45
N THR A 24 7.39 -23.34 -19.75
CA THR A 24 6.94 -23.38 -18.35
C THR A 24 5.58 -24.06 -18.23
N TRP A 25 4.60 -23.70 -19.07
CA TRP A 25 3.27 -24.33 -19.08
C TRP A 25 3.37 -25.83 -19.27
N TYR A 26 4.18 -26.28 -20.23
CA TYR A 26 4.37 -27.71 -20.51
C TYR A 26 4.91 -28.44 -19.28
N ASN A 27 5.97 -27.93 -18.66
CA ASN A 27 6.56 -28.54 -17.46
C ASN A 27 5.56 -28.56 -16.29
N THR A 28 4.90 -27.44 -16.00
CA THR A 28 3.88 -27.36 -14.94
C THR A 28 2.76 -28.37 -15.15
N ILE A 29 2.29 -28.53 -16.39
CA ILE A 29 1.24 -29.50 -16.72
C ILE A 29 1.75 -30.94 -16.55
N GLN A 30 2.99 -31.23 -16.95
CA GLN A 30 3.58 -32.56 -16.75
C GLN A 30 3.73 -32.94 -15.28
N ASP A 31 4.12 -31.98 -14.44
CA ASP A 31 4.32 -32.20 -13.01
C ASP A 31 2.99 -32.31 -12.24
N SER A 32 1.94 -31.65 -12.72
CA SER A 32 0.67 -31.51 -11.98
C SER A 32 -0.46 -32.42 -12.46
N LEU A 33 -0.43 -32.89 -13.71
CA LEU A 33 -1.53 -33.68 -14.31
C LEU A 33 -1.10 -35.10 -14.68
N PRO A 34 -2.01 -36.10 -14.53
CA PRO A 34 -1.82 -37.44 -15.08
C PRO A 34 -1.54 -37.43 -16.59
N THR A 35 -0.75 -38.39 -17.08
CA THR A 35 -0.28 -38.45 -18.48
C THR A 35 -1.41 -38.40 -19.50
N GLU A 36 -2.56 -39.00 -19.21
CA GLU A 36 -3.74 -39.00 -20.08
C GLU A 36 -4.42 -37.62 -20.23
N LEU A 37 -4.07 -36.65 -19.39
CA LEU A 37 -4.57 -35.27 -19.44
C LEU A 37 -3.52 -34.27 -19.95
N GLN A 38 -2.34 -34.73 -20.33
CA GLN A 38 -1.24 -33.87 -20.77
C GLN A 38 -1.36 -33.51 -22.27
N PRO A 39 -0.84 -32.35 -22.70
CA PRO A 39 -0.74 -31.99 -24.11
C PRO A 39 0.26 -32.88 -24.86
N PRO A 40 0.14 -33.00 -26.19
CA PRO A 40 1.10 -33.72 -27.01
C PRO A 40 2.50 -33.09 -26.93
N VAL A 41 3.55 -33.90 -27.13
CA VAL A 41 4.95 -33.50 -26.95
C VAL A 41 5.34 -32.37 -27.91
N LYS A 42 5.54 -31.15 -27.37
CA LYS A 42 6.24 -29.99 -27.95
C LYS A 42 6.05 -29.67 -29.45
N GLN A 43 4.95 -30.10 -30.08
CA GLN A 43 4.67 -29.83 -31.50
C GLN A 43 4.59 -28.32 -31.81
N TRP A 44 4.15 -27.54 -30.83
CA TRP A 44 4.04 -26.07 -30.90
C TRP A 44 5.37 -25.34 -31.13
N GLN A 45 6.53 -25.98 -30.88
CA GLN A 45 7.84 -25.36 -31.13
C GLN A 45 8.12 -25.16 -32.62
N GLN A 46 7.48 -25.95 -33.47
CA GLN A 46 7.62 -25.88 -34.93
C GLN A 46 6.68 -24.85 -35.57
N GLU A 47 5.77 -24.28 -34.78
CA GLU A 47 4.82 -23.27 -35.25
C GLU A 47 5.47 -21.89 -35.36
N GLU A 48 4.95 -21.10 -36.30
CA GLU A 48 5.40 -19.74 -36.54
C GLU A 48 5.19 -18.85 -35.30
N PRO A 49 6.11 -17.89 -35.04
CA PRO A 49 5.93 -16.89 -33.99
C PRO A 49 4.57 -16.20 -34.10
N GLY A 50 3.88 -15.99 -32.98
CA GLY A 50 2.52 -15.42 -32.97
C GLY A 50 1.41 -16.46 -33.14
N ASN A 51 1.72 -17.74 -33.31
CA ASN A 51 0.73 -18.83 -33.36
C ASN A 51 0.95 -19.94 -32.33
N ARG A 52 2.08 -19.95 -31.63
CA ARG A 52 2.51 -21.07 -30.79
C ARG A 52 1.56 -21.35 -29.63
N ILE A 53 1.06 -20.30 -28.96
CA ILE A 53 0.13 -20.46 -27.82
C ILE A 53 -1.20 -21.01 -28.32
N LYS A 54 -1.73 -20.47 -29.42
CA LYS A 54 -2.96 -20.99 -30.03
C LYS A 54 -2.80 -22.46 -30.43
N ALA A 55 -1.70 -22.81 -31.09
CA ALA A 55 -1.43 -24.17 -31.53
C ALA A 55 -1.27 -25.14 -30.36
N PHE A 56 -0.56 -24.73 -29.31
CA PHE A 56 -0.44 -25.49 -28.07
C PHE A 56 -1.81 -25.81 -27.46
N LEU A 57 -2.66 -24.79 -27.27
CA LEU A 57 -3.98 -24.94 -26.66
C LEU A 57 -4.93 -25.78 -27.52
N ARG A 58 -4.87 -25.63 -28.86
CA ARG A 58 -5.62 -26.46 -29.80
C ARG A 58 -5.15 -27.91 -29.78
N GLY A 59 -3.84 -28.14 -29.73
CA GLY A 59 -3.24 -29.47 -29.62
C GLY A 59 -3.65 -30.16 -28.32
N TRP A 60 -3.66 -29.42 -27.21
CA TRP A 60 -4.10 -29.93 -25.92
C TRP A 60 -5.58 -30.32 -25.91
N ALA A 61 -6.46 -29.42 -26.38
CA ALA A 61 -7.90 -29.67 -26.44
C ALA A 61 -8.26 -30.88 -27.30
N LYS A 62 -7.53 -31.13 -28.39
CA LYS A 62 -7.73 -32.30 -29.25
C LYS A 62 -7.19 -33.60 -28.67
N ALA A 63 -6.15 -33.52 -27.83
CA ALA A 63 -5.50 -34.70 -27.29
C ALA A 63 -6.29 -35.35 -26.14
N ILE A 64 -7.18 -34.58 -25.49
CA ILE A 64 -7.94 -35.05 -24.34
C ILE A 64 -9.44 -35.06 -24.63
N ASN A 65 -10.15 -36.06 -24.11
CA ASN A 65 -11.61 -36.16 -24.25
C ASN A 65 -12.37 -35.41 -23.14
N ARG A 66 -11.77 -34.34 -22.58
CA ARG A 66 -12.35 -33.56 -21.48
C ARG A 66 -12.31 -32.06 -21.78
N PRO A 67 -13.36 -31.30 -21.44
CA PRO A 67 -13.35 -29.84 -21.47
C PRO A 67 -12.19 -29.25 -20.66
N ILE A 68 -11.44 -28.30 -21.24
CA ILE A 68 -10.36 -27.58 -20.54
C ILE A 68 -10.89 -26.25 -20.00
N VAL A 69 -10.70 -26.02 -18.70
CA VAL A 69 -10.82 -24.69 -18.09
C VAL A 69 -9.42 -24.22 -17.70
N LEU A 70 -8.94 -23.17 -18.34
CA LEU A 70 -7.58 -22.68 -18.18
C LEU A 70 -7.57 -21.39 -17.37
N PHE A 71 -6.83 -21.36 -16.26
CA PHE A 71 -6.49 -20.13 -15.56
C PHE A 71 -5.06 -19.74 -15.91
N ILE A 72 -4.90 -18.56 -16.50
CA ILE A 72 -3.62 -17.94 -16.84
C ILE A 72 -3.37 -16.82 -15.83
N ASP A 73 -2.36 -17.02 -14.99
CA ASP A 73 -1.98 -16.11 -13.92
C ASP A 73 -0.94 -15.08 -14.38
N GLU A 74 -0.89 -13.96 -13.67
CA GLU A 74 0.05 -12.84 -13.88
C GLU A 74 0.02 -12.26 -15.30
N ILE A 75 -1.17 -12.18 -15.91
CA ILE A 75 -1.32 -11.61 -17.25
C ILE A 75 -0.83 -10.16 -17.35
N ASP A 76 -0.88 -9.45 -16.21
CA ASP A 76 -0.47 -8.08 -15.99
C ASP A 76 1.06 -7.89 -15.94
N SER A 77 1.82 -8.98 -15.86
CA SER A 77 3.28 -9.00 -16.02
C SER A 77 3.72 -8.78 -17.47
N LEU A 78 2.85 -9.11 -18.44
CA LEU A 78 3.09 -8.91 -19.85
C LEU A 78 2.67 -7.50 -20.27
N GLN A 79 3.46 -6.88 -21.15
CA GLN A 79 3.22 -5.54 -21.68
C GLN A 79 3.42 -5.51 -23.19
N ASP A 80 3.01 -4.39 -23.81
CA ASP A 80 3.26 -4.04 -25.20
C ASP A 80 2.95 -5.16 -26.21
N GLN A 81 3.94 -5.54 -27.02
CA GLN A 81 3.78 -6.43 -28.16
C GLN A 81 3.45 -7.85 -27.70
N THR A 82 4.06 -8.28 -26.60
CA THR A 82 3.87 -9.64 -26.06
C THR A 82 2.46 -9.83 -25.53
N LEU A 83 1.96 -8.91 -24.69
CA LEU A 83 0.56 -8.96 -24.23
C LEU A 83 -0.42 -8.98 -25.42
N ILE A 84 -0.22 -8.09 -26.40
CA ILE A 84 -1.07 -8.02 -27.60
C ILE A 84 -1.03 -9.34 -28.38
N SER A 85 0.14 -9.96 -28.54
CA SER A 85 0.29 -11.25 -29.23
C SER A 85 -0.50 -12.36 -28.54
N VAL A 86 -0.33 -12.51 -27.22
CA VAL A 86 -1.03 -13.53 -26.43
C VAL A 86 -2.55 -13.36 -26.56
N LEU A 87 -3.06 -12.14 -26.38
CA LEU A 87 -4.50 -11.86 -26.47
C LEU A 87 -5.06 -12.14 -27.88
N ARG A 88 -4.33 -11.79 -28.94
CA ARG A 88 -4.75 -12.10 -30.32
C ARG A 88 -4.86 -13.60 -30.56
N GLN A 89 -3.92 -14.39 -30.04
CA GLN A 89 -3.96 -15.84 -30.16
C GLN A 89 -5.13 -16.47 -29.41
N LEU A 90 -5.41 -16.00 -28.19
CA LEU A 90 -6.59 -16.42 -27.43
C LEU A 90 -7.89 -16.07 -28.16
N ARG A 91 -7.96 -14.87 -28.77
CA ARG A 91 -9.12 -14.42 -29.56
C ARG A 91 -9.38 -15.31 -30.76
N ASP A 92 -8.33 -15.60 -31.51
CA ASP A 92 -8.42 -16.40 -32.73
C ASP A 92 -8.84 -17.86 -32.42
N GLY A 93 -8.43 -18.38 -31.27
CA GLY A 93 -8.86 -19.70 -30.79
C GLY A 93 -10.30 -19.75 -30.28
N PHE A 94 -10.84 -18.64 -29.75
CA PHE A 94 -12.13 -18.58 -29.05
C PHE A 94 -13.35 -19.20 -29.79
N PRO A 95 -13.53 -19.03 -31.11
CA PRO A 95 -14.68 -19.61 -31.83
C PRO A 95 -14.64 -21.14 -31.92
N ASN A 96 -13.50 -21.77 -31.65
CA ASN A 96 -13.28 -23.20 -31.82
C ASN A 96 -13.55 -24.01 -30.55
N ARG A 97 -14.19 -23.40 -29.55
CA ARG A 97 -14.51 -24.03 -28.26
C ARG A 97 -15.86 -24.75 -28.33
N PRO A 98 -16.05 -25.83 -27.55
CA PRO A 98 -15.05 -26.48 -26.70
C PRO A 98 -14.17 -27.54 -27.42
N GLU A 99 -14.47 -27.91 -28.66
CA GLU A 99 -13.92 -29.12 -29.30
C GLU A 99 -12.44 -28.99 -29.68
N ASN A 100 -11.99 -27.79 -30.05
CA ASN A 100 -10.66 -27.56 -30.61
C ASN A 100 -9.90 -26.44 -29.88
N PHE A 101 -10.40 -25.99 -28.73
CA PHE A 101 -9.79 -24.95 -27.90
C PHE A 101 -10.38 -24.99 -26.48
N PRO A 102 -9.67 -24.53 -25.42
CA PRO A 102 -10.16 -24.58 -24.05
C PRO A 102 -11.55 -23.98 -23.88
N SER A 103 -12.48 -24.71 -23.27
CA SER A 103 -13.87 -24.31 -23.04
C SER A 103 -13.99 -22.96 -22.35
N SER A 104 -13.11 -22.66 -21.39
CA SER A 104 -13.03 -21.34 -20.75
C SER A 104 -11.59 -20.98 -20.44
N VAL A 105 -11.29 -19.67 -20.49
CA VAL A 105 -10.01 -19.09 -20.10
C VAL A 105 -10.26 -17.96 -19.11
N GLY A 106 -9.73 -18.08 -17.90
CA GLY A 106 -9.65 -17.00 -16.93
C GLY A 106 -8.27 -16.35 -16.98
N LEU A 107 -8.23 -15.05 -17.22
CA LEU A 107 -6.99 -14.26 -17.12
C LEU A 107 -6.98 -13.61 -15.72
N ILE A 108 -5.93 -13.88 -14.95
CA ILE A 108 -5.75 -13.39 -13.57
C ILE A 108 -4.58 -12.40 -13.59
N GLY A 109 -4.77 -11.28 -12.91
CA GLY A 109 -3.78 -10.22 -12.73
C GLY A 109 -4.32 -9.15 -11.79
N LEU A 110 -3.47 -8.23 -11.36
CA LEU A 110 -3.86 -7.12 -10.48
C LEU A 110 -4.69 -6.06 -11.19
N ARG A 111 -4.70 -6.04 -12.53
CA ARG A 111 -5.49 -5.10 -13.34
C ARG A 111 -6.38 -5.81 -14.32
N ASP A 112 -7.44 -5.12 -14.73
CA ASP A 112 -8.18 -5.54 -15.90
C ASP A 112 -7.28 -5.37 -17.13
N VAL A 113 -7.25 -6.39 -17.98
CA VAL A 113 -6.56 -6.38 -19.27
C VAL A 113 -7.03 -5.18 -20.13
N ARG A 114 -8.22 -4.62 -19.89
CA ARG A 114 -8.72 -3.40 -20.54
C ARG A 114 -7.90 -2.14 -20.23
N ASP A 115 -7.32 -2.04 -19.05
CA ASP A 115 -6.61 -0.83 -18.60
C ASP A 115 -5.28 -0.67 -19.34
N TYR A 116 -4.71 -1.78 -19.84
CA TYR A 116 -3.54 -1.80 -20.71
C TYR A 116 -3.78 -1.12 -22.06
N LYS A 117 -5.04 -1.05 -22.52
CA LYS A 117 -5.39 -0.37 -23.78
C LYS A 117 -5.06 1.13 -23.72
N VAL A 118 -5.16 1.74 -22.53
CA VAL A 118 -4.94 3.18 -22.35
C VAL A 118 -3.46 3.50 -22.13
N ALA A 119 -2.74 2.70 -21.34
CA ALA A 119 -1.31 2.87 -21.09
C ALA A 119 -0.43 2.68 -22.34
N SER A 120 -0.84 1.83 -23.28
CA SER A 120 -0.08 1.54 -24.51
C SER A 120 -0.17 2.65 -25.59
N GLY A 121 -0.57 3.88 -25.22
CA GLY A 121 -0.68 5.01 -26.16
C GLY A 121 -1.80 4.85 -27.19
N GLY A 122 -2.84 4.08 -26.88
CA GLY A 122 -3.93 3.70 -27.79
C GLY A 122 -4.98 4.79 -28.03
N SER A 123 -4.60 6.07 -28.16
CA SER A 123 -5.49 7.09 -28.71
C SER A 123 -5.58 6.93 -30.23
N ASP A 124 -6.83 6.82 -30.72
CA ASP A 124 -7.26 6.74 -32.12
C ASP A 124 -6.88 5.55 -33.02
N ARG A 125 -5.82 4.77 -32.75
CA ARG A 125 -5.47 3.62 -33.63
C ARG A 125 -6.23 2.31 -33.39
N LEU A 126 -6.94 2.17 -32.27
CA LEU A 126 -7.64 0.93 -31.86
C LEU A 126 -9.16 0.95 -32.10
N LYS A 127 -9.65 1.81 -33.02
CA LYS A 127 -11.08 1.90 -33.37
C LYS A 127 -11.61 0.70 -34.18
N THR A 128 -10.75 -0.17 -34.70
CA THR A 128 -11.17 -1.33 -35.50
C THR A 128 -10.55 -2.62 -34.95
N SER A 129 -11.39 -3.47 -34.36
CA SER A 129 -11.08 -4.85 -33.91
C SER A 129 -10.08 -5.04 -32.75
N SER A 130 -10.32 -4.36 -31.62
CA SER A 130 -9.56 -4.53 -30.37
C SER A 130 -9.38 -6.02 -29.95
N PRO A 131 -8.15 -6.51 -29.72
CA PRO A 131 -7.91 -7.87 -29.20
C PRO A 131 -8.47 -8.07 -27.78
N PHE A 132 -8.88 -6.99 -27.12
CA PHE A 132 -9.45 -6.99 -25.78
C PHE A 132 -10.95 -7.37 -25.74
N ASN A 133 -11.61 -7.59 -26.89
CA ASN A 133 -13.03 -7.91 -26.98
C ASN A 133 -13.34 -9.42 -26.97
N ILE A 134 -12.63 -10.20 -26.14
CA ILE A 134 -12.80 -11.66 -25.96
C ILE A 134 -13.51 -11.97 -24.62
N LYS A 135 -13.72 -10.94 -23.80
CA LYS A 135 -14.07 -11.07 -22.39
C LYS A 135 -15.58 -11.22 -22.21
N VAL A 136 -16.00 -12.32 -21.55
CA VAL A 136 -17.40 -12.57 -21.17
C VAL A 136 -17.77 -11.84 -19.87
N ALA A 137 -16.86 -11.82 -18.88
CA ALA A 137 -17.05 -11.14 -17.60
C ALA A 137 -15.72 -10.65 -17.02
N SER A 138 -15.74 -9.57 -16.25
CA SER A 138 -14.65 -9.18 -15.33
C SER A 138 -15.09 -9.53 -13.92
N LEU A 139 -14.35 -10.39 -13.24
CA LEU A 139 -14.62 -10.76 -11.86
C LEU A 139 -13.51 -10.18 -11.01
N THR A 140 -13.87 -9.33 -10.07
CA THR A 140 -12.95 -8.77 -9.07
C THR A 140 -13.14 -9.53 -7.77
N MET A 141 -12.06 -10.08 -7.21
CA MET A 141 -12.09 -10.60 -5.85
C MET A 141 -12.05 -9.42 -4.88
N ARG A 142 -13.16 -9.19 -4.18
CA ARG A 142 -13.23 -8.14 -3.16
C ARG A 142 -12.55 -8.57 -1.87
N ASN A 143 -12.27 -7.58 -1.01
CA ASN A 143 -11.91 -7.83 0.38
C ASN A 143 -13.03 -8.56 1.12
N PHE A 144 -12.64 -9.26 2.19
CA PHE A 144 -13.58 -9.87 3.13
C PHE A 144 -14.46 -8.80 3.77
N ASN A 145 -15.71 -9.13 4.04
CA ASN A 145 -16.53 -8.37 4.98
C ASN A 145 -16.29 -8.88 6.42
N LEU A 146 -16.83 -8.18 7.42
CA LEU A 146 -16.66 -8.56 8.83
C LEU A 146 -17.10 -10.00 9.12
N ALA A 147 -18.21 -10.46 8.54
CA ALA A 147 -18.71 -11.81 8.75
C ALA A 147 -17.77 -12.87 8.16
N GLU A 148 -17.18 -12.61 6.99
CA GLU A 148 -16.21 -13.50 6.36
C GLU A 148 -14.87 -13.55 7.11
N VAL A 149 -14.42 -12.43 7.70
CA VAL A 149 -13.27 -12.44 8.62
C VAL A 149 -13.57 -13.29 9.85
N GLY A 150 -14.78 -13.14 10.42
CA GLY A 150 -15.24 -13.96 11.53
C GLY A 150 -15.31 -15.45 11.17
N GLU A 151 -15.85 -15.79 10.00
CA GLU A 151 -15.92 -17.16 9.50
C GLU A 151 -14.52 -17.76 9.30
N LEU A 152 -13.60 -17.00 8.71
CA LEU A 152 -12.21 -17.43 8.52
C LEU A 152 -11.53 -17.75 9.85
N TYR A 153 -11.67 -16.89 10.86
CA TYR A 153 -11.09 -17.14 12.19
C TYR A 153 -11.82 -18.26 12.93
N GLN A 154 -13.12 -18.43 12.70
CA GLN A 154 -13.89 -19.55 13.26
C GLN A 154 -13.42 -20.90 12.72
N GLN A 155 -12.93 -20.99 11.48
CA GLN A 155 -12.31 -22.22 10.97
C GLN A 155 -11.08 -22.62 11.79
N HIS A 156 -10.25 -21.65 12.21
CA HIS A 156 -9.12 -21.91 13.13
C HIS A 156 -9.60 -22.38 14.50
N THR A 157 -10.61 -21.70 15.07
CA THR A 157 -11.22 -22.10 16.35
C THR A 157 -11.75 -23.52 16.29
N ALA A 158 -12.45 -23.89 15.22
CA ALA A 158 -13.00 -25.23 15.04
C ALA A 158 -11.90 -26.30 14.87
N ALA A 159 -10.80 -25.98 14.18
CA ALA A 159 -9.70 -26.91 13.93
C ALA A 159 -8.77 -27.09 15.14
N THR A 160 -8.62 -26.07 15.99
CA THR A 160 -7.57 -26.04 17.02
C THR A 160 -8.07 -25.90 18.45
N GLY A 161 -9.32 -25.47 18.65
CA GLY A 161 -9.89 -25.10 19.95
C GLY A 161 -9.48 -23.71 20.45
N GLN A 162 -8.56 -23.01 19.77
CA GLN A 162 -8.10 -21.69 20.16
C GLN A 162 -9.10 -20.62 19.71
N ILE A 163 -9.70 -19.92 20.67
CA ILE A 163 -10.81 -18.99 20.43
C ILE A 163 -10.28 -17.59 20.10
N PHE A 164 -10.85 -16.94 19.08
CA PHE A 164 -10.79 -15.49 18.88
C PHE A 164 -12.02 -14.83 19.51
N THR A 165 -11.84 -13.78 20.30
CA THR A 165 -12.99 -13.02 20.83
C THR A 165 -13.68 -12.20 19.73
N PRO A 166 -14.97 -11.84 19.89
CA PRO A 166 -15.66 -10.94 18.96
C PRO A 166 -14.92 -9.62 18.75
N GLU A 167 -14.39 -9.03 19.82
CA GLU A 167 -13.63 -7.76 19.76
C GLU A 167 -12.32 -7.92 18.98
N ALA A 168 -11.68 -9.10 19.04
CA ALA A 168 -10.49 -9.38 18.24
C ALA A 168 -10.83 -9.43 16.74
N ILE A 169 -11.96 -10.05 16.36
CA ILE A 169 -12.44 -10.12 14.98
C ILE A 169 -12.79 -8.71 14.46
N GLU A 170 -13.53 -7.93 15.25
CA GLU A 170 -13.88 -6.55 14.90
C GLU A 170 -12.64 -5.67 14.74
N THR A 171 -11.66 -5.80 15.64
CA THR A 171 -10.39 -5.07 15.57
C THR A 171 -9.59 -5.47 14.34
N ALA A 172 -9.51 -6.77 14.03
CA ALA A 172 -8.83 -7.26 12.84
C ALA A 172 -9.48 -6.70 11.57
N PHE A 173 -10.81 -6.75 11.49
CA PHE A 173 -11.54 -6.19 10.35
C PHE A 173 -11.35 -4.67 10.25
N TYR A 174 -11.41 -3.93 11.36
CA TYR A 174 -11.19 -2.49 11.37
C TYR A 174 -9.80 -2.13 10.81
N LEU A 175 -8.74 -2.78 11.31
CA LEU A 175 -7.36 -2.48 10.92
C LEU A 175 -7.04 -2.85 9.47
N THR A 176 -7.62 -3.93 8.98
CA THR A 176 -7.32 -4.49 7.65
C THR A 176 -8.31 -4.10 6.58
N GLN A 177 -9.51 -3.66 6.97
CA GLN A 177 -10.67 -3.48 6.11
C GLN A 177 -10.94 -4.72 5.23
N GLY A 178 -10.69 -5.91 5.80
CA GLY A 178 -10.89 -7.20 5.17
C GLY A 178 -9.88 -7.59 4.10
N GLN A 179 -8.77 -6.86 3.96
CA GLN A 179 -7.75 -7.23 2.97
C GLN A 179 -7.20 -8.63 3.26
N PRO A 180 -7.32 -9.60 2.33
CA PRO A 180 -7.04 -11.00 2.62
C PRO A 180 -5.65 -11.28 3.18
N TRP A 181 -4.62 -10.64 2.63
CA TRP A 181 -3.25 -10.81 3.11
C TRP A 181 -3.07 -10.29 4.55
N LEU A 182 -3.52 -9.06 4.85
CA LEU A 182 -3.39 -8.48 6.19
C LEU A 182 -4.16 -9.28 7.24
N VAL A 183 -5.39 -9.72 6.92
CA VAL A 183 -6.21 -10.55 7.82
C VAL A 183 -5.46 -11.82 8.20
N ASN A 184 -4.94 -12.54 7.20
CA ASN A 184 -4.18 -13.77 7.44
C ASN A 184 -2.83 -13.50 8.13
N ALA A 185 -2.15 -12.41 7.80
CA ALA A 185 -0.87 -12.05 8.40
C ALA A 185 -1.00 -11.77 9.91
N LEU A 186 -2.04 -11.05 10.32
CA LEU A 186 -2.33 -10.80 11.74
C LEU A 186 -2.59 -12.10 12.49
N ALA A 187 -3.50 -12.93 11.97
CA ALA A 187 -3.83 -14.22 12.61
C ALA A 187 -2.60 -15.13 12.69
N LYS A 188 -1.84 -15.24 11.59
CA LYS A 188 -0.62 -16.05 11.52
C LYS A 188 0.42 -15.62 12.55
N GLU A 189 0.68 -14.32 12.67
CA GLU A 189 1.62 -13.79 13.65
C GLU A 189 1.21 -14.17 15.09
N ILE A 190 -0.09 -14.06 15.39
CA ILE A 190 -0.60 -14.39 16.72
C ILE A 190 -0.47 -15.88 17.01
N VAL A 191 -1.04 -16.74 16.15
CA VAL A 191 -1.16 -18.17 16.43
C VAL A 191 0.17 -18.90 16.33
N GLU A 192 1.09 -18.45 15.47
CA GLU A 192 2.38 -19.11 15.28
C GLU A 192 3.49 -18.56 16.17
N LYS A 193 3.40 -17.31 16.65
CA LYS A 193 4.52 -16.64 17.35
C LYS A 193 4.19 -16.08 18.72
N MET A 194 3.02 -15.46 18.89
CA MET A 194 2.67 -14.79 20.14
C MET A 194 1.94 -15.72 21.13
N ALA A 195 0.83 -16.30 20.70
CA ALA A 195 -0.04 -17.17 21.49
C ALA A 195 0.00 -18.60 20.96
N LYS A 196 1.19 -19.23 21.04
CA LYS A 196 1.41 -20.61 20.58
C LYS A 196 0.62 -21.64 21.39
N ASP A 197 0.37 -21.33 22.67
CA ASP A 197 -0.50 -22.15 23.51
C ASP A 197 -1.97 -21.92 23.10
N ARG A 198 -2.59 -22.97 22.58
CA ARG A 198 -3.95 -22.95 22.04
C ARG A 198 -5.03 -22.80 23.11
N SER A 199 -4.68 -22.92 24.39
CA SER A 199 -5.59 -22.61 25.51
C SER A 199 -5.76 -21.11 25.74
N ILE A 200 -4.85 -20.29 25.21
CA ILE A 200 -4.91 -18.83 25.32
C ILE A 200 -5.91 -18.28 24.30
N THR A 201 -6.97 -17.65 24.80
CA THR A 201 -7.94 -16.90 24.00
C THR A 201 -7.28 -15.68 23.37
N ILE A 202 -7.50 -15.48 22.07
CA ILE A 202 -6.95 -14.36 21.30
C ILE A 202 -7.88 -13.16 21.44
N THR A 203 -7.35 -12.09 22.02
CA THR A 203 -8.07 -10.85 22.35
C THR A 203 -7.70 -9.69 21.42
N LYS A 204 -8.38 -8.55 21.57
CA LYS A 204 -8.05 -7.29 20.89
C LYS A 204 -6.58 -6.87 21.06
N GLU A 205 -6.02 -7.03 22.24
CA GLU A 205 -4.64 -6.63 22.57
C GLU A 205 -3.62 -7.45 21.77
N HIS A 206 -3.91 -8.74 21.52
CA HIS A 206 -3.10 -9.58 20.65
C HIS A 206 -3.12 -9.06 19.21
N ILE A 207 -4.28 -8.61 18.72
CA ILE A 207 -4.41 -8.04 17.36
C ILE A 207 -3.62 -6.73 17.23
N LEU A 208 -3.73 -5.83 18.21
CA LEU A 208 -2.98 -4.57 18.22
C LEU A 208 -1.47 -4.82 18.30
N THR A 209 -1.04 -5.76 19.13
CA THR A 209 0.38 -6.12 19.23
C THR A 209 0.89 -6.76 17.93
N ALA A 210 0.12 -7.65 17.30
CA ALA A 210 0.47 -8.26 16.02
C ALA A 210 0.58 -7.20 14.90
N LYS A 211 -0.31 -6.20 14.89
CA LYS A 211 -0.24 -5.05 13.98
C LYS A 211 1.11 -4.34 14.10
N GLU A 212 1.54 -4.00 15.32
CA GLU A 212 2.83 -3.35 15.55
C GLU A 212 4.00 -4.20 15.08
N ILE A 213 3.98 -5.52 15.34
CA ILE A 213 5.03 -6.44 14.88
C ILE A 213 5.09 -6.50 13.34
N LEU A 214 3.94 -6.61 12.66
CA LEU A 214 3.89 -6.63 11.18
C LEU A 214 4.46 -5.34 10.57
N ILE A 215 4.09 -4.18 11.12
CA ILE A 215 4.57 -2.87 10.64
C ILE A 215 6.07 -2.73 10.91
N ALA A 216 6.56 -3.20 12.06
CA ALA A 216 7.97 -3.13 12.42
C ALA A 216 8.86 -4.06 11.58
N ARG A 217 8.38 -5.27 11.26
CA ARG A 217 9.16 -6.28 10.53
C ARG A 217 9.36 -5.95 9.05
N GLN A 218 8.58 -5.02 8.48
CA GLN A 218 8.60 -4.73 7.04
C GLN A 218 8.48 -6.02 6.22
N ASP A 219 7.40 -6.77 6.43
CA ASP A 219 7.17 -8.01 5.66
C ASP A 219 7.23 -7.75 4.15
N THR A 220 7.62 -8.75 3.35
CA THR A 220 7.85 -8.63 1.89
C THR A 220 6.72 -7.94 1.11
N HIS A 221 5.47 -8.08 1.58
CA HIS A 221 4.31 -7.37 1.01
C HIS A 221 4.31 -5.85 1.29
N LEU A 222 4.82 -5.43 2.44
CA LEU A 222 5.03 -4.01 2.79
C LEU A 222 6.30 -3.46 2.13
N ASP A 223 7.30 -4.29 1.84
CA ASP A 223 8.47 -3.89 1.06
C ASP A 223 8.13 -3.62 -0.41
N SER A 224 7.33 -4.49 -1.03
CA SER A 224 6.88 -4.29 -2.42
C SER A 224 6.05 -3.01 -2.58
N LEU A 225 5.35 -2.59 -1.51
CA LEU A 225 4.67 -1.28 -1.45
C LEU A 225 5.66 -0.12 -1.60
N ALA A 226 6.85 -0.20 -1.00
CA ALA A 226 7.85 0.88 -1.06
C ALA A 226 8.32 1.19 -2.48
N GLU A 227 8.49 0.16 -3.30
CA GLU A 227 8.84 0.32 -4.72
C GLU A 227 7.70 0.99 -5.48
N ARG A 228 6.46 0.59 -5.24
CA ARG A 228 5.26 1.17 -5.87
C ARG A 228 5.09 2.64 -5.53
N LEU A 229 5.42 3.08 -4.30
CA LEU A 229 5.34 4.49 -3.92
C LEU A 229 6.28 5.41 -4.69
N ARG A 230 7.28 4.87 -5.40
CA ARG A 230 8.14 5.65 -6.30
C ARG A 230 7.53 5.87 -7.68
N GLU A 231 6.46 5.17 -8.03
CA GLU A 231 5.79 5.36 -9.33
C GLU A 231 5.12 6.75 -9.39
N PRO A 232 5.42 7.61 -10.40
CA PRO A 232 4.92 8.98 -10.44
C PRO A 232 3.40 9.12 -10.35
N ARG A 233 2.64 8.19 -10.94
CA ARG A 233 1.17 8.17 -10.89
C ARG A 233 0.61 7.81 -9.52
N ILE A 234 1.28 6.91 -8.77
CA ILE A 234 0.89 6.58 -7.38
C ILE A 234 1.23 7.78 -6.50
N GLN A 235 2.43 8.31 -6.67
CA GLN A 235 2.92 9.46 -5.94
C GLN A 235 1.98 10.66 -6.09
N ALA A 236 1.53 10.99 -7.31
CA ALA A 236 0.63 12.10 -7.60
C ALA A 236 -0.72 12.02 -6.84
N ILE A 237 -1.08 10.83 -6.33
CA ILE A 237 -2.29 10.60 -5.53
C ILE A 237 -1.96 10.53 -4.03
N ILE A 238 -0.98 9.70 -3.65
CA ILE A 238 -0.65 9.45 -2.24
C ILE A 238 -0.08 10.70 -1.58
N GLU A 239 0.72 11.50 -2.30
CA GLU A 239 1.33 12.70 -1.75
C GLU A 239 0.28 13.76 -1.32
N PRO A 240 -0.67 14.18 -2.18
CA PRO A 240 -1.77 15.05 -1.75
C PRO A 240 -2.61 14.46 -0.62
N MET A 241 -2.89 13.16 -0.64
CA MET A 241 -3.68 12.50 0.41
C MET A 241 -2.99 12.56 1.77
N LEU A 242 -1.70 12.23 1.84
CA LEU A 242 -0.91 12.34 3.08
C LEU A 242 -0.71 13.79 3.53
N ALA A 243 -0.75 14.74 2.60
CA ALA A 243 -0.73 16.17 2.89
C ALA A 243 -2.09 16.74 3.33
N GLY A 244 -3.17 15.95 3.32
CA GLY A 244 -4.53 16.40 3.59
C GLY A 244 -5.08 17.38 2.55
N LEU A 245 -4.69 17.22 1.29
CA LEU A 245 -5.07 18.09 0.17
C LEU A 245 -6.12 17.43 -0.73
N GLU A 246 -6.86 18.26 -1.45
CA GLU A 246 -7.65 17.82 -2.59
C GLU A 246 -6.73 17.27 -3.69
N LEU A 247 -7.19 16.20 -4.34
CA LEU A 247 -6.55 15.69 -5.54
C LEU A 247 -6.63 16.76 -6.65
N GLY A 248 -5.53 16.93 -7.37
CA GLY A 248 -5.50 17.78 -8.56
C GLY A 248 -6.22 17.15 -9.74
N ASN A 249 -5.86 17.57 -10.95
CA ASN A 249 -6.35 16.93 -12.18
C ASN A 249 -5.64 15.58 -12.39
N ILE A 250 -6.13 14.52 -11.74
CA ILE A 250 -5.62 13.16 -11.84
C ILE A 250 -6.44 12.38 -12.88
N PRO A 251 -5.81 11.68 -13.84
CA PRO A 251 -6.52 10.80 -14.76
C PRO A 251 -7.33 9.72 -14.01
N ASN A 252 -8.55 9.43 -14.48
CA ASN A 252 -9.39 8.39 -13.88
C ASN A 252 -8.69 7.02 -13.82
N ASP A 253 -7.87 6.71 -14.84
CA ASP A 253 -7.10 5.47 -14.91
C ASP A 253 -6.07 5.35 -13.77
N ASP A 254 -5.47 6.46 -13.33
CA ASP A 254 -4.53 6.46 -12.21
C ASP A 254 -5.27 6.26 -10.87
N ILE A 255 -6.48 6.83 -10.74
CA ILE A 255 -7.36 6.60 -9.57
C ILE A 255 -7.78 5.13 -9.51
N GLN A 256 -8.24 4.58 -10.63
CA GLN A 256 -8.61 3.16 -10.70
C GLN A 256 -7.42 2.27 -10.39
N PHE A 257 -6.23 2.64 -10.88
CA PHE A 257 -5.02 1.87 -10.65
C PHE A 257 -4.65 1.75 -9.16
N VAL A 258 -4.73 2.82 -8.37
CA VAL A 258 -4.45 2.72 -6.92
C VAL A 258 -5.53 1.97 -6.15
N ILE A 259 -6.77 1.94 -6.66
CA ILE A 259 -7.86 1.13 -6.11
C ILE A 259 -7.62 -0.36 -6.40
N ASP A 260 -7.22 -0.69 -7.63
CA ASP A 260 -6.95 -2.07 -8.06
C ASP A 260 -5.74 -2.66 -7.33
N LEU A 261 -4.72 -1.84 -7.05
CA LEU A 261 -3.61 -2.22 -6.17
C LEU A 261 -4.02 -2.43 -4.70
N GLY A 262 -5.25 -2.04 -4.33
CA GLY A 262 -5.73 -2.08 -2.95
C GLY A 262 -5.08 -1.03 -2.04
N LEU A 263 -4.43 -0.01 -2.58
CA LEU A 263 -3.81 1.09 -1.80
C LEU A 263 -4.85 2.09 -1.32
N CYS A 264 -5.83 2.37 -2.19
CA CYS A 264 -6.91 3.31 -1.92
C CYS A 264 -8.28 2.66 -2.12
N LYS A 265 -9.31 3.33 -1.62
CA LYS A 265 -10.72 2.98 -1.86
C LYS A 265 -11.57 4.23 -1.93
N MET A 266 -12.70 4.14 -2.62
CA MET A 266 -13.73 5.17 -2.56
C MET A 266 -14.46 5.09 -1.22
N HIS A 267 -14.55 6.21 -0.53
CA HIS A 267 -15.33 6.31 0.71
C HIS A 267 -16.84 6.28 0.39
N PRO A 268 -17.70 5.66 1.22
CA PRO A 268 -19.14 5.64 0.99
C PRO A 268 -19.79 7.02 0.84
N TYR A 269 -19.24 8.03 1.51
CA TYR A 269 -19.69 9.43 1.43
C TYR A 269 -18.97 10.27 0.36
N GLY A 270 -18.20 9.62 -0.52
CA GLY A 270 -17.41 10.27 -1.56
C GLY A 270 -15.97 10.57 -1.13
N GLY A 271 -15.10 10.73 -2.12
CA GLY A 271 -13.66 10.93 -1.92
C GLY A 271 -12.85 9.63 -1.95
N LEU A 272 -11.58 9.77 -2.35
CA LEU A 272 -10.60 8.68 -2.34
C LEU A 272 -9.87 8.68 -1.00
N THR A 273 -9.77 7.51 -0.35
CA THR A 273 -9.14 7.36 0.97
C THR A 273 -8.16 6.19 0.96
N ILE A 274 -7.17 6.19 1.87
CA ILE A 274 -6.26 5.05 2.03
C ILE A 274 -7.06 3.81 2.47
N ALA A 275 -6.80 2.67 1.83
CA ALA A 275 -7.67 1.49 1.86
C ALA A 275 -7.95 0.96 3.28
N ASN A 276 -6.96 0.98 4.16
CA ASN A 276 -7.06 0.47 5.53
C ASN A 276 -6.15 1.22 6.52
N PRO A 277 -6.46 1.19 7.84
CA PRO A 277 -5.64 1.80 8.88
C PRO A 277 -4.17 1.36 8.89
N ILE A 278 -3.86 0.09 8.65
CA ILE A 278 -2.46 -0.38 8.60
C ILE A 278 -1.67 0.36 7.52
N TYR A 279 -2.22 0.49 6.32
CA TYR A 279 -1.58 1.25 5.24
C TYR A 279 -1.41 2.72 5.57
N ARG A 280 -2.34 3.34 6.30
CA ARG A 280 -2.16 4.72 6.77
C ARG A 280 -0.91 4.86 7.64
N GLU A 281 -0.62 3.88 8.48
CA GLU A 281 0.58 3.89 9.32
C GLU A 281 1.87 3.48 8.56
N VAL A 282 1.76 2.54 7.63
CA VAL A 282 2.91 2.03 6.87
C VAL A 282 3.41 3.06 5.86
N LEU A 283 2.51 3.72 5.11
CA LEU A 283 2.88 4.62 4.01
C LEU A 283 3.87 5.70 4.45
N PRO A 284 3.60 6.52 5.49
CA PRO A 284 4.58 7.51 5.97
C PRO A 284 5.88 6.89 6.49
N ARG A 285 5.81 5.73 7.16
CA ARG A 285 6.99 5.05 7.73
C ARG A 285 7.95 4.58 6.65
N VAL A 286 7.42 4.05 5.55
CA VAL A 286 8.21 3.68 4.37
C VAL A 286 8.91 4.91 3.78
N LEU A 287 8.23 6.06 3.73
CA LEU A 287 8.81 7.30 3.23
C LEU A 287 9.92 7.86 4.13
N THR A 288 9.94 7.52 5.42
CA THR A 288 11.01 7.96 6.35
C THR A 288 12.32 7.18 6.24
N VAL A 289 12.36 6.04 5.53
CA VAL A 289 13.55 5.15 5.50
C VAL A 289 14.80 5.87 4.97
N THR A 290 14.71 6.52 3.82
CA THR A 290 15.87 7.22 3.21
C THR A 290 16.36 8.39 4.07
N PRO A 291 15.49 9.30 4.54
CA PRO A 291 15.91 10.33 5.50
C PRO A 291 16.54 9.74 6.76
N MET A 292 15.95 8.69 7.35
CA MET A 292 16.50 8.04 8.55
C MET A 292 17.89 7.46 8.31
N ALA A 293 18.12 6.80 7.16
CA ALA A 293 19.43 6.24 6.81
C ALA A 293 20.52 7.32 6.62
N SER A 294 20.10 8.56 6.33
CA SER A 294 20.99 9.70 6.13
C SER A 294 21.30 10.46 7.43
N LEU A 295 20.62 10.14 8.53
CA LEU A 295 20.79 10.81 9.81
C LEU A 295 21.92 10.19 10.63
N PRO A 296 22.82 11.00 11.24
CA PRO A 296 23.82 10.49 12.16
C PRO A 296 23.16 9.99 13.46
N MET A 297 23.77 8.99 14.10
CA MET A 297 23.43 8.63 15.48
C MET A 297 23.80 9.78 16.42
N ILE A 298 22.85 10.21 17.26
CA ILE A 298 23.05 11.27 18.25
C ILE A 298 22.65 10.72 19.62
N ALA A 299 23.42 11.02 20.66
CA ALA A 299 23.02 10.73 22.03
C ALA A 299 21.76 11.55 22.40
N PRO A 300 20.76 10.96 23.07
CA PRO A 300 19.51 11.67 23.37
C PRO A 300 19.78 12.81 24.35
N THR A 301 19.64 14.05 23.90
CA THR A 301 19.77 15.26 24.73
C THR A 301 18.45 15.71 25.34
N TRP A 302 17.39 14.96 25.09
CA TRP A 302 15.99 15.29 25.43
C TRP A 302 15.44 14.43 26.58
N LEU A 303 16.32 13.74 27.31
CA LEU A 303 15.96 12.98 28.51
C LEU A 303 16.44 13.71 29.76
N ASN A 304 15.64 13.70 30.83
CA ASN A 304 16.07 14.16 32.16
C ASN A 304 16.97 13.12 32.85
N SER A 305 17.44 13.42 34.08
CA SER A 305 18.27 12.50 34.88
C SER A 305 17.57 11.18 35.20
N GLU A 306 16.24 11.18 35.21
CA GLU A 306 15.36 10.03 35.45
C GLU A 306 15.08 9.24 34.15
N GLY A 307 15.63 9.70 33.02
CA GLY A 307 15.46 9.10 31.70
C GLY A 307 14.06 9.25 31.14
N GLU A 308 13.28 10.24 31.58
CA GLU A 308 11.98 10.62 31.05
C GLU A 308 12.13 11.73 30.01
N LEU A 309 11.12 11.89 29.15
CA LEU A 309 11.14 12.86 28.07
C LEU A 309 10.98 14.29 28.61
N ASN A 310 11.99 15.13 28.37
CA ASN A 310 11.90 16.56 28.58
C ASN A 310 11.47 17.25 27.28
N ILE A 311 10.23 17.75 27.25
CA ILE A 311 9.60 18.35 26.06
C ILE A 311 10.36 19.60 25.58
N ASP A 312 10.78 20.49 26.48
CA ASP A 312 11.52 21.70 26.12
C ASP A 312 12.90 21.37 25.53
N ALA A 313 13.58 20.36 26.10
CA ALA A 313 14.83 19.85 25.58
C ALA A 313 14.65 19.15 24.22
N LEU A 314 13.55 18.42 24.03
CA LEU A 314 13.18 17.82 22.74
C LEU A 314 12.96 18.90 21.68
N LEU A 315 12.22 19.97 22.01
CA LEU A 315 12.00 21.08 21.11
C LEU A 315 13.33 21.73 20.72
N THR A 316 14.19 22.00 21.70
CA THR A 316 15.51 22.59 21.47
C THR A 316 16.37 21.69 20.56
N ALA A 317 16.36 20.38 20.79
CA ALA A 317 17.05 19.41 19.95
C ALA A 317 16.49 19.39 18.52
N PHE A 318 15.16 19.45 18.37
CA PHE A 318 14.50 19.54 17.07
C PHE A 318 14.90 20.82 16.33
N LEU A 319 14.82 22.00 16.96
CA LEU A 319 15.16 23.27 16.31
C LEU A 319 16.62 23.30 15.87
N LYS A 320 17.53 22.76 16.68
CA LYS A 320 18.95 22.63 16.31
C LYS A 320 19.13 21.69 15.12
N PHE A 321 18.46 20.54 15.14
CA PHE A 321 18.47 19.59 14.04
C PHE A 321 17.93 20.22 12.75
N TRP A 322 16.78 20.89 12.82
CA TRP A 322 16.12 21.51 11.68
C TRP A 322 17.04 22.53 11.01
N ARG A 323 17.66 23.42 11.79
CA ARG A 323 18.62 24.40 11.25
C ARG A 323 19.82 23.75 10.55
N GLN A 324 20.32 22.63 11.06
CA GLN A 324 21.59 22.05 10.60
C GLN A 324 21.46 21.05 9.44
N GLN A 325 20.31 20.39 9.32
CA GLN A 325 20.20 19.16 8.52
C GLN A 325 19.02 19.15 7.55
N VAL A 326 18.11 20.11 7.61
CA VAL A 326 16.84 20.00 6.87
C VAL A 326 16.98 20.15 5.36
N GLU A 327 17.81 21.07 4.86
CA GLU A 327 17.90 21.34 3.42
C GLU A 327 18.33 20.12 2.59
N PRO A 328 19.43 19.40 2.95
CA PRO A 328 19.78 18.16 2.26
C PRO A 328 18.70 17.08 2.36
N LEU A 329 18.01 16.99 3.50
CA LEU A 329 17.01 15.95 3.75
C LEU A 329 15.71 16.20 3.01
N LEU A 330 15.30 17.45 2.80
CA LEU A 330 14.11 17.78 2.01
C LEU A 330 14.25 17.36 0.54
N GLY A 331 15.46 17.40 -0.01
CA GLY A 331 15.75 16.93 -1.37
C GLY A 331 15.91 15.41 -1.50
N SER A 332 15.97 14.68 -0.37
CA SER A 332 16.20 13.23 -0.37
C SER A 332 14.94 12.39 -0.62
N THR A 333 13.76 13.01 -0.55
CA THR A 333 12.47 12.35 -0.77
C THR A 333 11.85 12.80 -2.08
N GLY A 334 11.23 11.86 -2.80
CA GLY A 334 10.41 12.22 -3.97
C GLY A 334 9.17 13.02 -3.57
N TYR A 335 8.69 12.88 -2.33
CA TYR A 335 7.46 13.49 -1.82
C TYR A 335 7.71 14.91 -1.29
N HIS A 336 7.92 15.86 -2.21
CA HIS A 336 8.25 17.26 -1.93
C HIS A 336 7.21 18.01 -1.07
N GLU A 337 5.91 17.69 -1.20
CA GLU A 337 4.81 18.35 -0.52
C GLU A 337 4.76 18.04 0.98
N ILE A 338 5.06 16.80 1.33
CA ILE A 338 5.12 16.33 2.71
C ILE A 338 6.56 16.13 3.19
N ALA A 339 7.57 16.56 2.42
CA ALA A 339 8.98 16.40 2.79
C ALA A 339 9.28 16.91 4.22
N PRO A 340 8.76 18.08 4.66
CA PRO A 340 8.96 18.52 6.05
C PRO A 340 8.33 17.57 7.08
N HIS A 341 7.19 16.95 6.75
CA HIS A 341 6.52 15.99 7.63
C HIS A 341 7.37 14.71 7.74
N ILE A 342 7.87 14.21 6.61
CA ILE A 342 8.75 13.03 6.56
C ILE A 342 10.03 13.29 7.38
N VAL A 343 10.64 14.47 7.25
CA VAL A 343 11.87 14.80 8.00
C VAL A 343 11.59 14.92 9.50
N LEU A 344 10.47 15.54 9.91
CA LEU A 344 10.04 15.57 11.31
C LEU A 344 9.82 14.15 11.84
N MET A 345 9.12 13.30 11.09
CA MET A 345 8.89 11.91 11.49
C MET A 345 10.20 11.12 11.63
N ALA A 346 11.15 11.30 10.69
CA ALA A 346 12.48 10.71 10.79
C ALA A 346 13.24 11.20 12.03
N PHE A 347 13.05 12.47 12.43
CA PHE A 347 13.58 12.98 13.71
C PHE A 347 12.93 12.27 14.90
N LEU A 348 11.60 12.22 14.96
CA LEU A 348 10.86 11.65 16.09
C LEU A 348 11.13 10.14 16.26
N HIS A 349 11.38 9.40 15.18
CA HIS A 349 11.82 7.99 15.25
C HIS A 349 13.11 7.80 16.07
N ARG A 350 14.00 8.78 16.12
CA ARG A 350 15.20 8.72 17.00
C ARG A 350 14.83 8.77 18.49
N VAL A 351 13.74 9.44 18.83
CA VAL A 351 13.21 9.51 20.20
C VAL A 351 12.60 8.14 20.57
N VAL A 352 11.85 7.54 19.65
CA VAL A 352 11.22 6.21 19.80
C VAL A 352 12.27 5.12 20.02
N ASN A 353 13.35 5.10 19.22
CA ASN A 353 14.44 4.12 19.36
C ASN A 353 15.12 4.15 20.75
N GLY A 354 14.95 5.24 21.52
CA GLY A 354 15.40 5.35 22.91
C GLY A 354 14.46 4.74 23.94
N GLY A 355 13.38 4.04 23.55
CA GLY A 355 12.40 3.44 24.47
C GLY A 355 11.02 4.12 24.48
N GLY A 356 10.70 4.94 23.48
CA GLY A 356 9.38 5.55 23.30
C GLY A 356 8.50 4.81 22.29
N VAL A 357 7.28 5.29 22.13
CA VAL A 357 6.27 4.87 21.15
C VAL A 357 5.79 6.11 20.40
N LEU A 358 5.79 6.07 19.07
CA LEU A 358 5.17 7.13 18.25
C LEU A 358 3.90 6.56 17.65
N GLU A 359 2.78 6.87 18.27
CA GLU A 359 1.46 6.52 17.77
C GLU A 359 0.99 7.57 16.76
N ARG A 360 0.23 7.12 15.77
CA ARG A 360 -0.36 7.97 14.75
C ARG A 360 -1.85 7.79 14.87
N GLU A 361 -2.54 8.72 15.50
CA GLU A 361 -3.99 8.68 15.51
C GLU A 361 -4.51 9.42 14.28
N TYR A 362 -5.22 8.69 13.43
CA TYR A 362 -6.09 9.29 12.43
C TYR A 362 -7.45 9.46 13.08
N ALA A 363 -7.94 10.69 13.25
CA ALA A 363 -9.31 10.89 13.72
C ALA A 363 -10.28 10.19 12.76
N ILE A 364 -11.29 9.51 13.31
CA ILE A 364 -12.31 8.82 12.52
C ILE A 364 -13.00 9.86 11.61
N GLY A 365 -12.76 9.75 10.30
CA GLY A 365 -13.38 10.61 9.30
C GLY A 365 -12.56 11.85 8.88
N SER A 366 -11.36 12.06 9.41
CA SER A 366 -10.41 13.04 8.84
C SER A 366 -9.19 12.32 8.25
N ASP A 367 -8.88 12.59 6.99
CA ASP A 367 -7.67 12.07 6.30
C ASP A 367 -6.39 12.76 6.81
N ARG A 368 -6.21 12.93 8.13
CA ARG A 368 -5.21 13.86 8.70
C ARG A 368 -4.25 13.15 9.65
N MET A 369 -2.98 13.56 9.59
CA MET A 369 -1.88 12.94 10.32
C MET A 369 -1.63 13.72 11.62
N ASP A 370 -2.33 13.32 12.67
CA ASP A 370 -2.07 13.80 14.03
C ASP A 370 -1.04 12.81 14.64
N LEU A 371 0.05 13.34 15.20
CA LEU A 371 1.11 12.53 15.78
C LEU A 371 1.00 12.56 17.30
N CYS A 372 1.02 11.37 17.92
CA CYS A 372 1.13 11.22 19.38
C CYS A 372 2.49 10.61 19.69
N LEU A 373 3.37 11.40 20.30
CA LEU A 373 4.61 10.88 20.85
C LEU A 373 4.39 10.49 22.31
N GLN A 374 4.45 9.20 22.61
CA GLN A 374 4.46 8.69 23.97
C GLN A 374 5.86 8.22 24.34
N TYR A 375 6.38 8.64 25.48
CA TYR A 375 7.65 8.15 26.00
C TYR A 375 7.50 7.95 27.51
N LYS A 376 7.46 6.68 27.93
CA LYS A 376 7.02 6.29 29.28
C LYS A 376 5.64 6.91 29.58
N ASP A 377 5.53 7.71 30.64
CA ASP A 377 4.29 8.36 31.08
C ASP A 377 4.06 9.74 30.43
N VAL A 378 5.00 10.23 29.63
CA VAL A 378 4.88 11.53 28.94
C VAL A 378 4.22 11.33 27.58
N ILE A 379 3.11 12.02 27.34
CA ILE A 379 2.40 12.02 26.07
C ILE A 379 2.44 13.44 25.48
N LEU A 380 2.78 13.56 24.20
CA LEU A 380 2.85 14.81 23.47
C LEU A 380 2.01 14.71 22.19
N GLY A 381 0.92 15.48 22.14
CA GLY A 381 0.13 15.67 20.93
C GLY A 381 0.78 16.68 19.98
N ILE A 382 0.89 16.31 18.70
CA ILE A 382 1.54 17.10 17.66
C ILE A 382 0.64 17.19 16.43
N GLU A 383 0.31 18.42 16.03
CA GLU A 383 -0.45 18.76 14.83
C GLU A 383 0.48 19.30 13.74
N LEU A 384 0.25 18.93 12.48
CA LEU A 384 1.07 19.37 11.34
C LEU A 384 0.23 20.14 10.31
N LYS A 385 0.75 21.28 9.86
CA LYS A 385 0.16 22.12 8.80
C LYS A 385 1.20 22.50 7.75
N VAL A 386 0.77 22.59 6.49
CA VAL A 386 1.55 23.19 5.40
C VAL A 386 0.92 24.52 5.01
N TRP A 387 1.69 25.61 5.06
CA TRP A 387 1.27 26.92 4.56
C TRP A 387 1.75 27.13 3.13
N ARG A 388 0.84 27.49 2.21
CA ARG A 388 1.11 27.54 0.77
C ARG A 388 0.75 28.88 0.16
N ASP A 389 1.23 29.10 -1.07
CA ASP A 389 0.86 30.28 -1.85
C ASP A 389 -0.66 30.39 -1.97
N LYS A 390 -1.19 31.61 -1.84
CA LYS A 390 -2.62 31.92 -1.99
C LYS A 390 -3.55 31.21 -1.00
N LYS A 391 -3.03 30.55 0.04
CA LYS A 391 -3.80 30.02 1.17
C LYS A 391 -3.60 30.92 2.39
N ARG A 392 -4.66 31.06 3.20
CA ARG A 392 -4.58 31.76 4.48
C ARG A 392 -3.62 31.03 5.42
N ASP A 393 -3.09 31.75 6.39
CA ASP A 393 -2.28 31.16 7.45
C ASP A 393 -3.08 30.07 8.19
N PRO A 394 -2.58 28.82 8.27
CA PRO A 394 -3.31 27.71 8.87
C PRO A 394 -3.24 27.69 10.40
N GLN A 395 -2.61 28.67 11.06
CA GLN A 395 -2.43 28.65 12.52
C GLN A 395 -3.74 28.50 13.29
N ALA A 396 -4.78 29.28 12.97
CA ALA A 396 -6.06 29.21 13.67
C ALA A 396 -6.70 27.83 13.52
N ASP A 397 -6.73 27.30 12.30
CA ASP A 397 -7.30 25.98 12.00
C ASP A 397 -6.49 24.85 12.66
N GLY A 398 -5.17 25.02 12.77
CA GLY A 398 -4.28 24.08 13.45
C GLY A 398 -4.46 24.09 14.96
N ILE A 399 -4.68 25.26 15.57
CA ILE A 399 -4.98 25.39 17.00
C ILE A 399 -6.30 24.69 17.34
N GLU A 400 -7.38 24.99 16.61
CA GLU A 400 -8.70 24.39 16.82
C GLU A 400 -8.65 22.85 16.73
N GLN A 401 -7.91 22.33 15.76
CA GLN A 401 -7.76 20.90 15.56
C GLN A 401 -6.94 20.23 16.66
N LEU A 402 -5.82 20.86 17.04
CA LEU A 402 -4.99 20.36 18.12
C LEU A 402 -5.75 20.37 19.45
N GLU A 403 -6.57 21.38 19.75
CA GLU A 403 -7.41 21.38 20.96
C GLU A 403 -8.37 20.18 21.01
N PHE A 404 -9.06 19.88 19.91
CA PHE A 404 -9.93 18.71 19.85
C PHE A 404 -9.16 17.40 20.08
N TYR A 405 -7.94 17.32 19.55
CA TYR A 405 -7.09 16.17 19.72
C TYR A 405 -6.57 16.02 21.16
N LEU A 406 -6.06 17.10 21.74
CA LEU A 406 -5.58 17.14 23.13
C LEU A 406 -6.70 16.80 24.13
N ALA A 407 -7.92 17.28 23.89
CA ALA A 407 -9.10 16.93 24.69
C ALA A 407 -9.36 15.42 24.71
N ARG A 408 -9.19 14.74 23.57
CA ARG A 408 -9.36 13.28 23.45
C ARG A 408 -8.26 12.51 24.18
N LEU A 409 -7.04 13.04 24.18
CA LEU A 409 -5.89 12.46 24.89
C LEU A 409 -5.88 12.80 26.39
N GLY A 410 -6.73 13.73 26.84
CA GLY A 410 -6.71 14.23 28.22
C GLY A 410 -5.48 15.08 28.55
N LEU A 411 -4.92 15.77 27.54
CA LEU A 411 -3.73 16.62 27.65
C LEU A 411 -4.13 18.10 27.64
N ASP A 412 -3.33 18.95 28.26
CA ASP A 412 -3.50 20.41 28.28
C ASP A 412 -2.44 21.16 27.47
N PHE A 413 -1.49 20.44 26.84
CA PHE A 413 -0.44 21.03 26.01
C PHE A 413 -0.16 20.22 24.74
N GLY A 414 0.38 20.88 23.72
CA GLY A 414 0.78 20.22 22.47
C GLY A 414 1.60 21.11 21.55
N TRP A 415 2.07 20.54 20.44
CA TRP A 415 2.85 21.26 19.42
C TRP A 415 2.07 21.40 18.12
N LEU A 416 2.09 22.59 17.53
CA LEU A 416 1.57 22.85 16.21
C LEU A 416 2.72 23.23 15.27
N PHE A 417 3.07 22.35 14.34
CA PHE A 417 4.02 22.68 13.28
C PHE A 417 3.33 23.34 12.09
N ILE A 418 3.85 24.47 11.64
CA ILE A 418 3.43 25.14 10.42
C ILE A 418 4.63 25.21 9.48
N PHE A 419 4.63 24.33 8.48
CA PHE A 419 5.65 24.29 7.44
C PHE A 419 5.32 25.27 6.32
N ASP A 420 6.04 26.37 6.23
CA ASP A 420 5.85 27.36 5.18
C ASP A 420 6.47 26.86 3.87
N ARG A 421 5.65 26.64 2.85
CA ARG A 421 6.07 26.24 1.50
C ARG A 421 5.70 27.28 0.44
N ARG A 422 5.40 28.51 0.86
CA ARG A 422 5.18 29.63 -0.07
C ARG A 422 6.45 29.91 -0.86
N LYS A 423 6.31 30.25 -2.14
CA LYS A 423 7.46 30.56 -3.02
C LYS A 423 8.27 31.75 -2.53
N ASN A 424 7.62 32.68 -1.84
CA ASN A 424 8.23 33.89 -1.29
C ASN A 424 8.48 33.77 0.22
N ALA A 425 8.48 32.55 0.77
CA ALA A 425 8.86 32.35 2.16
C ALA A 425 10.34 32.74 2.34
N LEU A 426 10.67 33.23 3.54
CA LEU A 426 12.07 33.48 3.92
C LEU A 426 12.88 32.16 3.86
N PRO A 427 14.21 32.23 3.76
CA PRO A 427 15.07 31.07 3.93
C PRO A 427 14.75 30.31 5.22
N MET A 428 15.01 29.00 5.22
CA MET A 428 14.64 28.08 6.30
C MET A 428 15.17 28.53 7.68
N GLU A 429 16.40 29.05 7.72
CA GLU A 429 17.04 29.54 8.94
C GLU A 429 16.33 30.79 9.52
N GLU A 430 15.76 31.63 8.67
CA GLU A 430 15.15 32.92 9.03
C GLU A 430 13.66 32.78 9.38
N ARG A 431 12.98 31.76 8.84
CA ARG A 431 11.56 31.50 9.13
C ARG A 431 11.31 30.60 10.33
N LEU A 432 12.34 29.92 10.86
CA LEU A 432 12.19 29.04 12.01
C LEU A 432 11.91 29.86 13.28
N SER A 433 10.65 29.83 13.74
CA SER A 433 10.23 30.55 14.95
C SER A 433 9.33 29.69 15.84
N THR A 434 9.31 30.03 17.12
CA THR A 434 8.47 29.37 18.12
C THR A 434 7.70 30.40 18.94
N GLU A 435 6.40 30.17 19.10
CA GLU A 435 5.51 30.99 19.89
C GLU A 435 4.67 30.08 20.79
N VAL A 436 4.46 30.46 22.05
CA VAL A 436 3.54 29.76 22.95
C VAL A 436 2.23 30.53 22.97
N VAL A 437 1.15 29.87 22.52
CA VAL A 437 -0.21 30.39 22.54
C VAL A 437 -0.99 29.67 23.63
N VAL A 438 -1.64 30.43 24.50
CA VAL A 438 -2.62 29.89 25.46
C VAL A 438 -4.00 30.17 24.88
N THR A 439 -4.77 29.11 24.63
CA THR A 439 -6.10 29.23 24.03
C THR A 439 -7.14 29.66 25.05
N GLU A 440 -8.33 30.05 24.59
CA GLU A 440 -9.45 30.39 25.49
C GLU A 440 -9.81 29.22 26.41
N ASN A 441 -9.69 27.98 25.90
CA ASN A 441 -9.93 26.74 26.65
C ASN A 441 -8.73 26.32 27.54
N GLN A 442 -7.75 27.20 27.75
CA GLN A 442 -6.56 26.99 28.60
C GLN A 442 -5.57 25.93 28.10
N TYR A 443 -5.61 25.54 26.82
CA TYR A 443 -4.57 24.68 26.24
C TYR A 443 -3.31 25.51 25.97
N ARG A 444 -2.14 24.96 26.33
CA ARG A 444 -0.83 25.54 26.03
C ARG A 444 -0.26 24.94 24.75
N ILE A 445 -0.38 25.67 23.65
CA ILE A 445 0.09 25.22 22.33
C ILE A 445 1.41 25.90 21.98
N THR A 446 2.45 25.11 21.70
CA THR A 446 3.70 25.63 21.14
C THR A 446 3.60 25.60 19.62
N VAL A 447 3.42 26.77 19.01
CA VAL A 447 3.40 26.95 17.55
C VAL A 447 4.84 27.04 17.05
N ILE A 448 5.21 26.15 16.14
CA ILE A 448 6.55 26.05 15.55
C ILE A 448 6.41 26.31 14.06
N ARG A 449 6.86 27.47 13.60
CA ARG A 449 6.88 27.82 12.18
C ARG A 449 8.22 27.39 11.61
N ALA A 450 8.19 26.64 10.52
CA ALA A 450 9.35 25.96 9.96
C ALA A 450 9.38 26.01 8.44
#